data_AF-A0A139QC60-F1
#
_entry.id   AF-A0A139QC60-F1
#
_cell.length_a   1.000
_cell.length_b   1.000
_cell.length_c   1.000
_cell.angle_alpha   90.00
_cell.angle_beta   90.00
_cell.angle_gamma   90.00
#
_symmetry.space_group_name_H-M   'P 1'
#
loop_
_entity.id
_entity.type
_entity.pdbx_description
1 polymer ?
#
loop_
_entity_poly.entity_id
_entity_poly.type
_entity_poly.pdbx_seq_one_letter_code
_entity_poly.pdbx_strand_id
1 'polypeptide(L)'
;MKKEDITWPGSVEKAKEEIKTLHDKWVEKLINMSDAEYQSQQYAKWPLEGRSFADTALWLNGELMKNVAEIGYGRFLYAACKK
;
A
#
# COMPACT_ATOMS: atom_id res chain seq x y z
N MET A 1 5.59 -1.49 14.08
CA MET A 1 5.38 -0.18 13.45
C MET A 1 3.94 0.23 13.69
N LYS A 2 3.72 1.43 14.21
CA LYS A 2 2.43 2.06 14.48
C LYS A 2 2.24 3.24 13.52
N LYS A 3 1.03 3.81 13.46
CA LYS A 3 0.73 4.95 12.58
C LYS A 3 1.67 6.13 12.86
N GLU A 4 1.98 6.35 14.14
CA GLU A 4 2.87 7.42 14.61
C GLU A 4 4.32 7.27 14.10
N ASP A 5 4.73 6.06 13.71
CA ASP A 5 6.07 5.80 13.17
C ASP A 5 6.17 6.23 11.69
N ILE A 6 5.05 6.56 11.03
CA ILE A 6 5.02 6.98 9.62
C ILE A 6 5.12 8.51 9.54
N THR A 7 6.32 8.98 9.21
CA THR A 7 6.61 10.41 9.09
C THR A 7 5.91 11.03 7.87
N TRP A 8 5.18 12.12 8.09
CA TRP A 8 4.70 12.98 7.00
C TRP A 8 5.89 13.74 6.38
N PRO A 9 6.15 13.63 5.07
CA PRO A 9 7.33 14.25 4.44
C PRO A 9 7.22 15.78 4.25
N GLY A 10 6.13 16.41 4.69
CA GLY A 10 6.01 17.87 4.76
C GLY A 10 5.34 18.54 3.56
N SER A 11 5.22 17.86 2.40
CA SER A 11 4.46 18.37 1.25
C SER A 11 3.85 17.25 0.41
N VAL A 12 2.87 17.60 -0.43
CA VAL A 12 2.22 16.65 -1.35
C VAL A 12 3.20 16.14 -2.40
N GLU A 13 4.10 16.99 -2.88
CA GLU A 13 5.12 16.64 -3.88
C GLU A 13 6.06 15.58 -3.30
N LYS A 14 6.58 15.81 -2.08
CA LYS A 14 7.46 14.85 -1.39
C LYS A 14 6.72 13.55 -1.07
N ALA A 15 5.44 13.62 -0.69
CA ALA A 15 4.63 12.41 -0.49
C ALA A 15 4.46 11.59 -1.78
N LYS A 16 4.26 12.26 -2.93
CA LYS A 16 4.19 11.59 -4.23
C LYS A 16 5.52 10.94 -4.62
N GLU A 17 6.64 11.59 -4.35
CA GLU A 17 7.98 11.03 -4.58
C GLU A 17 8.24 9.80 -3.71
N GLU A 18 7.89 9.86 -2.42
CA GLU A 18 8.05 8.73 -1.50
C GLU A 18 7.17 7.54 -1.92
N ILE A 19 5.91 7.78 -2.29
CA ILE A 19 4.99 6.73 -2.77
C ILE A 19 5.55 6.06 -4.03
N LYS A 20 6.09 6.83 -4.99
CA LYS A 20 6.72 6.28 -6.19
C LYS A 20 7.95 5.44 -5.85
N THR A 21 8.80 5.94 -4.96
CA THR A 21 9.99 5.20 -4.50
C THR A 21 9.62 3.88 -3.84
N LEU A 22 8.58 3.88 -3.00
CA LEU A 22 8.07 2.66 -2.36
C LEU A 22 7.46 1.69 -3.37
N HIS A 23 6.71 2.20 -4.35
CA HIS A 23 6.17 1.40 -5.45
C HIS A 23 7.30 0.72 -6.23
N ASP A 24 8.34 1.46 -6.62
CA ASP A 24 9.41 0.92 -7.44
C ASP A 24 10.20 -0.16 -6.69
N LYS A 25 10.51 0.08 -5.40
CA LYS A 25 11.12 -0.94 -4.52
C LYS A 25 10.23 -2.19 -4.36
N TRP A 26 8.92 -1.99 -4.26
CA TRP A 26 7.97 -3.10 -4.13
C TRP A 26 7.93 -3.95 -5.42
N VAL A 27 7.80 -3.30 -6.58
CA VAL A 27 7.78 -3.98 -7.88
C VAL A 27 9.10 -4.72 -8.12
N GLU A 28 10.24 -4.10 -7.84
CA GLU A 28 11.55 -4.74 -7.92
C GLU A 28 11.63 -5.98 -7.03
N LYS A 29 11.15 -5.89 -5.78
CA LYS A 29 11.13 -7.04 -4.87
C LYS A 29 10.26 -8.18 -5.41
N LEU A 30 9.08 -7.87 -5.96
CA LEU A 30 8.16 -8.85 -6.51
C LEU A 30 8.73 -9.56 -7.75
N ILE A 31 9.35 -8.83 -8.67
CA ILE A 31 9.91 -9.40 -9.90
C ILE A 31 11.08 -10.36 -9.60
N ASN A 32 11.85 -10.07 -8.56
CA ASN A 32 13.01 -10.87 -8.17
C ASN A 32 12.67 -12.02 -7.20
N MET A 33 11.40 -12.21 -6.83
CA MET A 33 10.97 -13.31 -5.97
C MET A 33 10.70 -14.58 -6.75
N SER A 34 11.14 -15.70 -6.20
CA SER A 34 10.85 -17.04 -6.72
C SER A 34 9.44 -17.50 -6.38
N ASP A 35 8.91 -18.45 -7.15
CA ASP A 35 7.59 -19.07 -6.89
C ASP A 35 7.51 -19.67 -5.48
N ALA A 36 8.59 -20.28 -5.00
CA ALA A 36 8.65 -20.82 -3.64
C ALA A 36 8.52 -19.73 -2.57
N GLU A 37 9.11 -18.56 -2.78
CA GLU A 37 8.96 -17.42 -1.87
C GLU A 37 7.54 -16.83 -1.94
N TYR A 38 6.91 -16.82 -3.11
CA TYR A 38 5.51 -16.42 -3.26
C TYR A 38 4.55 -17.34 -2.50
N GLN A 39 4.81 -18.65 -2.51
CA GLN A 39 4.02 -19.64 -1.77
C GLN A 39 4.38 -19.71 -0.27
N SER A 40 5.49 -19.10 0.14
CA SER A 40 5.92 -19.10 1.53
C SER A 40 4.97 -18.30 2.42
N GLN A 41 4.79 -18.79 3.65
CA GLN A 41 4.04 -18.12 4.71
C GLN A 41 4.94 -17.31 5.66
N GLN A 42 6.24 -17.21 5.37
CA GLN A 42 7.23 -16.60 6.29
C GLN A 42 6.92 -15.14 6.67
N TYR A 43 6.16 -14.43 5.84
CA TYR A 43 5.77 -13.04 6.06
C TYR A 43 4.32 -12.86 6.52
N ALA A 44 3.57 -13.97 6.64
CA ALA A 44 2.18 -13.96 7.05
C ALA A 44 2.07 -13.50 8.51
N LYS A 45 1.35 -12.40 8.72
CA LYS A 45 1.03 -11.85 10.04
C LYS A 45 -0.45 -11.52 10.07
N TRP A 46 -1.02 -11.38 11.27
CA TRP A 46 -2.39 -10.90 11.42
C TRP A 46 -2.61 -9.63 10.59
N PRO A 47 -3.70 -9.54 9.77
CA PRO A 47 -4.87 -10.42 9.70
C PRO A 47 -4.78 -11.58 8.68
N LEU A 48 -3.60 -11.81 8.09
CA LEU A 48 -3.36 -12.78 7.02
C LEU A 48 -2.53 -14.00 7.47
N GLU A 49 -2.62 -14.37 8.74
CA GLU A 49 -1.87 -15.52 9.28
C GLU A 49 -2.17 -16.80 8.48
N GLY A 50 -1.13 -17.57 8.20
CA GLY A 50 -1.23 -18.81 7.41
C GLY A 50 -1.51 -18.60 5.91
N ARG A 51 -1.55 -17.36 5.42
CA ARG A 51 -1.69 -17.07 3.98
C ARG A 51 -0.33 -17.02 3.28
N SER A 52 -0.34 -17.29 1.98
CA SER A 52 0.86 -17.16 1.17
C SER A 52 1.29 -15.69 1.05
N PHE A 53 2.55 -15.45 0.66
CA PHE A 53 2.96 -14.09 0.32
C PHE A 53 2.20 -13.56 -0.90
N ALA A 54 1.84 -14.43 -1.86
CA ALA A 54 0.99 -14.05 -2.98
C ALA A 54 -0.37 -13.49 -2.53
N ASP A 55 -1.03 -14.13 -1.56
CA ASP A 55 -2.28 -13.62 -0.97
C ASP A 55 -2.07 -12.27 -0.28
N THR A 56 -0.93 -12.09 0.39
CA THR A 56 -0.57 -10.84 1.05
C THR A 56 -0.36 -9.71 0.05
N ALA A 57 0.33 -9.98 -1.06
CA ALA A 57 0.52 -9.02 -2.14
C ALA A 57 -0.81 -8.64 -2.81
N LEU A 58 -1.69 -9.62 -3.03
CA LEU A 58 -3.03 -9.39 -3.58
C LEU A 58 -3.90 -8.56 -2.64
N TRP A 59 -3.86 -8.85 -1.33
CA TRP A 59 -4.56 -8.07 -0.32
C TRP A 59 -4.09 -6.62 -0.29
N LEU A 60 -2.76 -6.40 -0.31
CA LEU A 60 -2.19 -5.05 -0.35
C LEU A 60 -2.70 -4.26 -1.58
N ASN A 61 -2.82 -4.90 -2.74
CA ASN A 61 -3.39 -4.26 -3.92
C ASN A 61 -4.85 -3.80 -3.68
N GLY A 62 -5.65 -4.62 -2.99
CA GLY A 62 -6.99 -4.25 -2.53
C GLY A 62 -7.01 -3.02 -1.61
N GLU A 63 -6.11 -2.99 -0.63
CA GLU A 63 -5.99 -1.85 0.29
C GLU A 63 -5.56 -0.56 -0.42
N LEU A 64 -4.67 -0.66 -1.41
CA LEU A 64 -4.28 0.50 -2.22
C LEU A 64 -5.46 1.03 -3.05
N MET A 65 -6.24 0.15 -3.68
CA MET A 65 -7.46 0.55 -4.41
C MET A 65 -8.46 1.24 -3.48
N LYS A 66 -8.64 0.72 -2.27
CA LYS A 66 -9.51 1.34 -1.25
C LYS A 66 -9.03 2.76 -0.89
N ASN A 67 -7.74 2.93 -0.63
CA ASN A 67 -7.17 4.25 -0.29
C ASN A 67 -7.39 5.27 -1.42
N VAL A 68 -7.23 4.85 -2.68
CA VAL A 68 -7.49 5.72 -3.85
C VAL A 68 -8.98 6.12 -3.91
N ALA A 69 -9.89 5.17 -3.67
CA ALA A 69 -11.33 5.46 -3.64
C ALA A 69 -11.70 6.46 -2.53
N GLU A 70 -11.12 6.31 -1.33
CA GLU A 70 -11.34 7.21 -0.19
C GLU A 70 -10.84 8.63 -0.49
N ILE A 71 -9.67 8.78 -1.12
CA ILE A 71 -9.15 10.10 -1.57
C ILE A 71 -10.10 10.73 -2.59
N GLY A 72 -10.56 9.94 -3.57
CA GLY A 72 -11.51 10.40 -4.58
C GLY A 72 -12.82 10.87 -3.97
N TYR A 73 -13.34 10.12 -3.00
CA TYR A 73 -14.54 10.48 -2.26
C TYR A 73 -14.36 11.75 -1.43
N GLY A 74 -13.23 11.91 -0.72
CA GLY A 74 -12.92 13.14 -0.01
C GLY A 74 -12.85 14.37 -0.93
N ARG A 75 -12.27 14.21 -2.12
CA ARG A 75 -12.25 15.28 -3.14
C ARG A 75 -13.64 15.61 -3.65
N PHE A 76 -14.48 14.61 -3.90
CA PHE A 76 -15.87 14.80 -4.31
C PHE A 76 -16.66 15.60 -3.26
N LEU A 77 -16.57 15.18 -1.98
CA LEU A 77 -17.22 15.89 -0.88
C LEU A 77 -16.71 17.33 -0.74
N TYR A 78 -15.40 17.56 -0.84
CA TYR A 78 -14.83 18.90 -0.79
C TYR A 78 -15.37 19.79 -1.92
N ALA A 79 -15.47 19.25 -3.14
CA ALA A 79 -16.02 19.99 -4.28
C ALA A 79 -17.53 20.27 -4.14
N ALA A 80 -18.30 19.31 -3.62
CA ALA A 80 -19.74 19.44 -3.41
C ALA A 80 -20.09 20.37 -2.23
N CYS A 81 -19.24 20.45 -1.21
CA CYS A 81 -19.42 21.32 -0.04
C CYS A 81 -18.99 22.78 -0.29
N LYS A 82 -18.35 23.10 -1.41
CA LYS A 82 -18.08 24.49 -1.79
C LYS A 82 -19.38 25.17 -2.24
N LYS A 83 -19.84 26.14 -1.45
CA LYS A 83 -20.72 27.22 -1.90
C LYS A 83 -19.93 28.28 -2.66
#